data_AF-A0A316AG79-F1
#
_entry.id   AF-A0A316AG79-F1
#
_cell.length_a   1.000
_cell.length_b   1.000
_cell.length_c   1.000
_cell.angle_alpha   90.00
_cell.angle_beta   90.00
_cell.angle_gamma   90.00
#
_symmetry.space_group_name_H-M   'P 1'
#
loop_
_entity.id
_entity.type
_entity.pdbx_description
1 polymer ?
#
loop_
_entity_poly.entity_id
_entity_poly.type
_entity_poly.pdbx_seq_one_letter_code
_entity_poly.pdbx_strand_id
1 'polypeptide(L)'
;MGLNIDNSLDTAHLRQVYGDDHAIIALIFDAFVTDSYTRWQDLKPVLTDHNLIEAASIVHGLKPSFPMAGMTWLRPKVEELEQRIKNKNGVAALMELYQEIDEELDHLIPVLIAEGKRLSAIEPGV
;
A
#
# COMPACT_ATOMS: atom_id res chain seq x y z
N MET A 1 -15.26 2.52 22.68
CA MET A 1 -15.69 2.17 21.31
C MET A 1 -14.46 1.65 20.60
N GLY A 2 -14.46 0.41 20.09
CA GLY A 2 -13.28 -0.15 19.42
C GLY A 2 -13.10 0.43 18.01
N LEU A 3 -11.90 0.29 17.45
CA LEU A 3 -11.58 0.56 16.05
C LEU A 3 -12.47 -0.25 15.10
N ASN A 4 -13.59 0.30 14.65
CA ASN A 4 -14.39 -0.30 13.57
C ASN A 4 -13.84 0.20 12.23
N ILE A 5 -12.72 -0.38 11.78
CA ILE A 5 -12.12 -0.13 10.47
C ILE A 5 -12.78 -1.04 9.44
N ASP A 6 -12.83 -0.61 8.18
CA ASP A 6 -13.35 -1.39 7.07
C ASP A 6 -12.68 -2.79 6.97
N ASN A 7 -13.51 -3.82 6.78
CA ASN A 7 -13.08 -5.22 6.74
C ASN A 7 -12.33 -5.60 5.45
N SER A 8 -12.28 -4.70 4.45
CA SER A 8 -11.37 -4.83 3.31
C SER A 8 -9.90 -4.66 3.72
N LEU A 9 -9.61 -4.18 4.94
CA LEU A 9 -8.26 -4.08 5.51
C LEU A 9 -8.04 -5.15 6.58
N ASP A 10 -6.76 -5.51 6.80
CA ASP A 10 -6.35 -6.38 7.90
C ASP A 10 -6.39 -5.62 9.23
N THR A 11 -7.59 -5.46 9.75
CA THR A 11 -7.86 -4.75 11.00
C THR A 11 -7.21 -5.42 12.20
N ALA A 12 -7.02 -6.74 12.16
CA ALA A 12 -6.32 -7.50 13.19
C ALA A 12 -4.83 -7.11 13.22
N HIS A 13 -4.19 -7.03 12.05
CA HIS A 13 -2.82 -6.55 11.93
C HIS A 13 -2.66 -5.10 12.38
N LEU A 14 -3.54 -4.21 11.92
CA LEU A 14 -3.50 -2.79 12.33
C LEU A 14 -3.59 -2.63 13.85
N ARG A 15 -4.50 -3.36 14.50
CA ARG A 15 -4.61 -3.37 15.96
C ARG A 15 -3.41 -3.99 16.65
N GLN A 16 -2.81 -5.03 16.06
CA GLN A 16 -1.60 -5.65 16.61
C GLN A 16 -0.41 -4.68 16.60
N VAL A 17 -0.27 -3.88 15.54
CA VAL A 17 0.87 -2.98 15.35
C VAL A 17 0.67 -1.63 16.06
N TYR A 18 -0.53 -1.06 15.97
CA TYR A 18 -0.82 0.30 16.43
C TYR A 18 -1.77 0.36 17.64
N GLY A 19 -2.28 -0.78 18.11
CA GLY A 19 -3.28 -0.82 19.17
C GLY A 19 -4.60 -0.18 18.75
N ASP A 20 -5.26 0.49 19.70
CA ASP A 20 -6.46 1.29 19.45
C ASP A 20 -6.15 2.78 19.16
N ASP A 21 -4.92 3.10 18.73
CA ASP A 21 -4.51 4.47 18.42
C ASP A 21 -5.00 4.91 17.03
N HIS A 22 -6.20 5.49 17.01
CA HIS A 22 -6.86 6.02 15.82
C HIS A 22 -6.01 7.09 15.12
N ALA A 23 -5.27 7.91 15.87
CA ALA A 23 -4.47 9.00 15.31
C ALA A 23 -3.25 8.47 14.54
N ILE A 24 -2.58 7.44 15.09
CA ILE A 24 -1.48 6.78 14.39
C ILE A 24 -1.99 6.08 13.13
N ILE A 25 -3.09 5.33 13.20
CA ILE A 25 -3.62 4.62 12.03
C ILE A 25 -4.03 5.62 10.94
N ALA A 26 -4.67 6.73 11.30
CA ALA A 26 -5.02 7.78 10.35
C ALA A 26 -3.78 8.36 9.64
N LEU A 27 -2.70 8.62 10.40
CA LEU A 27 -1.44 9.12 9.87
C LEU A 27 -0.78 8.12 8.91
N ILE A 28 -0.85 6.82 9.22
CA ILE A 28 -0.32 5.77 8.34
C ILE A 28 -1.12 5.68 7.03
N PHE A 29 -2.45 5.79 7.08
CA PHE A 29 -3.28 5.79 5.89
C PHE A 29 -3.00 7.02 5.02
N ASP A 30 -2.90 8.21 5.62
CA ASP A 30 -2.56 9.44 4.90
C ASP A 30 -1.18 9.37 4.26
N ALA A 31 -0.17 8.90 4.99
CA ALA A 31 1.19 8.70 4.47
C ALA A 31 1.23 7.68 3.32
N PHE A 32 0.45 6.59 3.42
CA PHE A 32 0.36 5.63 2.32
C PHE A 32 -0.23 6.27 1.06
N VAL A 33 -1.35 6.98 1.19
CA VAL A 33 -2.05 7.61 0.05
C VAL A 33 -1.21 8.72 -0.59
N THR A 34 -0.56 9.56 0.22
CA THR A 34 0.14 10.76 -0.27
C THR A 34 1.55 10.46 -0.80
N ASP A 35 2.26 9.49 -0.22
CA ASP A 35 3.63 9.12 -0.63
C ASP A 35 3.69 7.76 -1.32
N SER A 36 3.31 6.69 -0.62
CA SER A 36 3.54 5.33 -1.14
C SER A 36 2.73 5.03 -2.41
N TYR A 37 1.48 5.49 -2.47
CA TYR A 37 0.64 5.31 -3.66
C TYR A 37 1.10 6.17 -4.83
N THR A 38 1.54 7.41 -4.59
CA THR A 38 2.14 8.27 -5.62
C THR A 38 3.36 7.59 -6.25
N ARG A 39 4.27 7.08 -5.41
CA ARG A 39 5.46 6.33 -5.87
C ARG A 39 5.10 5.01 -6.56
N TRP A 40 3.98 4.38 -6.18
CA TRP A 40 3.46 3.21 -6.89
C TRP A 40 3.01 3.59 -8.31
N GLN A 41 2.29 4.70 -8.46
CA GLN A 41 1.88 5.20 -9.79
C GLN A 41 3.09 5.55 -10.67
N ASP A 42 4.17 6.07 -10.07
CA ASP A 42 5.43 6.35 -10.77
C ASP A 42 6.18 5.07 -11.22
N LEU A 43 5.85 3.90 -10.67
CA LEU A 43 6.47 2.63 -11.08
C LEU A 43 6.08 2.25 -12.52
N LYS A 44 4.87 2.57 -12.95
CA LYS A 44 4.36 2.25 -14.29
C LYS A 44 5.25 2.78 -15.41
N PRO A 45 5.55 4.10 -15.51
CA PRO A 45 6.45 4.60 -16.55
C PRO A 45 7.86 4.01 -16.46
N VAL A 46 8.37 3.77 -15.24
CA VAL A 46 9.71 3.18 -15.03
C VAL A 46 9.78 1.74 -15.56
N LEU A 47 8.72 0.96 -15.36
CA LEU A 47 8.60 -0.39 -15.92
C LEU A 47 8.51 -0.35 -17.45
N THR A 48 7.73 0.57 -18.03
CA THR A 48 7.60 0.67 -19.49
C THR A 48 8.89 1.11 -20.17
N ASP A 49 9.65 1.99 -19.53
CA ASP A 49 10.95 2.47 -20.01
C ASP A 49 12.08 1.44 -19.79
N HIS A 50 11.75 0.24 -19.28
CA HIS A 50 12.69 -0.84 -18.98
C HIS A 50 13.80 -0.44 -18.00
N ASN A 51 13.58 0.58 -17.15
CA ASN A 51 14.53 0.96 -16.11
C ASN A 51 14.38 0.04 -14.88
N LEU A 52 14.84 -1.21 -15.02
CA LEU A 52 14.67 -2.25 -14.02
C LEU A 52 15.39 -1.96 -12.69
N ILE A 53 16.47 -1.16 -12.72
CA ILE A 53 17.21 -0.78 -11.51
C ILE A 53 16.36 0.15 -10.65
N GLU A 54 15.78 1.18 -11.27
CA GLU A 54 14.89 2.12 -10.60
C GLU A 54 13.59 1.44 -10.16
N ALA A 55 13.00 0.59 -11.02
CA ALA A 55 11.80 -0.17 -10.67
C ALA A 55 12.02 -1.05 -9.42
N ALA A 56 13.15 -1.76 -9.35
CA ALA A 56 13.49 -2.57 -8.18
C ALA A 56 13.64 -1.72 -6.91
N SER A 57 14.25 -0.53 -7.02
CA SER A 57 14.40 0.40 -5.90
C SER A 57 13.06 0.92 -5.38
N ILE A 58 12.16 1.31 -6.30
CA ILE A 58 10.80 1.76 -5.96
C ILE A 58 10.05 0.65 -5.23
N VAL A 59 9.97 -0.54 -5.82
CA VAL A 59 9.26 -1.69 -5.23
C VAL A 59 9.84 -2.09 -3.88
N HIS A 60 11.17 -2.13 -3.75
CA HIS A 60 11.85 -2.44 -2.50
C HIS A 60 11.46 -1.47 -1.37
N GLY A 61 11.41 -0.18 -1.67
CA GLY A 61 11.02 0.86 -0.72
C GLY A 61 9.52 0.89 -0.39
N LEU A 62 8.65 0.44 -1.31
CA LEU A 62 7.20 0.41 -1.11
C LEU A 62 6.71 -0.83 -0.37
N LYS A 63 7.43 -1.95 -0.49
CA LYS A 63 7.10 -3.23 0.15
C LYS A 63 6.63 -3.14 1.61
N PRO A 64 7.32 -2.41 2.53
CA PRO A 64 6.86 -2.31 3.91
C PRO A 64 5.57 -1.49 4.06
N SER A 65 5.26 -0.58 3.14
CA SER A 65 4.11 0.31 3.25
C SER A 65 2.77 -0.43 3.18
N PHE A 66 2.69 -1.49 2.37
CA PHE A 66 1.47 -2.29 2.22
C PHE A 66 0.97 -2.91 3.53
N PRO A 67 1.76 -3.73 4.26
CA PRO A 67 1.31 -4.27 5.55
C PRO A 67 1.10 -3.16 6.60
N MET A 68 1.90 -2.08 6.58
CA MET A 68 1.68 -0.95 7.50
C MET A 68 0.30 -0.33 7.34
N ALA A 69 -0.19 -0.18 6.10
CA ALA A 69 -1.54 0.32 5.83
C ALA A 69 -2.64 -0.76 5.92
N GLY A 70 -2.33 -1.95 6.46
CA GLY A 70 -3.32 -3.02 6.64
C GLY A 70 -3.59 -3.87 5.38
N MET A 71 -2.77 -3.74 4.33
CA MET A 71 -2.88 -4.54 3.10
C MET A 71 -1.86 -5.68 3.12
N THR A 72 -1.93 -6.52 4.14
CA THR A 72 -0.93 -7.57 4.41
C THR A 72 -0.80 -8.60 3.28
N TRP A 73 -1.90 -8.88 2.57
CA TRP A 73 -1.93 -9.81 1.43
C TRP A 73 -1.30 -9.26 0.16
N LEU A 74 -1.12 -7.94 0.02
CA LEU A 74 -0.42 -7.35 -1.13
C LEU A 74 1.09 -7.51 -1.04
N ARG A 75 1.64 -7.65 0.17
CA ARG A 75 3.08 -7.83 0.38
C ARG A 75 3.70 -8.95 -0.48
N PRO A 76 3.17 -10.20 -0.49
CA PRO A 76 3.75 -11.26 -1.32
C PRO A 76 3.68 -10.94 -2.83
N LYS A 77 2.64 -10.26 -3.31
CA LYS A 77 2.54 -9.86 -4.73
C LYS A 77 3.59 -8.81 -5.10
N VAL A 78 3.83 -7.85 -4.21
CA VAL A 78 4.87 -6.82 -4.38
C VAL A 78 6.26 -7.42 -4.29
N GLU A 79 6.48 -8.39 -3.39
CA GLU A 79 7.71 -9.19 -3.33
C GLU A 79 7.93 -9.97 -4.63
N GLU A 80 6.88 -10.57 -5.20
CA GLU A 80 6.97 -11.25 -6.48
C GLU A 80 7.34 -10.30 -7.61
N LEU A 81 6.74 -9.10 -7.66
CA LEU A 81 7.09 -8.07 -8.63
C LEU A 81 8.57 -7.68 -8.51
N GLU A 82 9.08 -7.49 -7.29
CA GLU A 82 10.49 -7.23 -7.02
C GLU A 82 11.39 -8.33 -7.60
N GLN A 83 11.01 -9.60 -7.41
CA GLN A 83 11.76 -10.75 -7.93
C GLN A 83 11.71 -10.82 -9.46
N ARG A 84 10.54 -10.62 -10.08
CA ARG A 84 10.40 -10.61 -11.55
C ARG A 84 11.25 -9.50 -12.18
N ILE A 85 11.31 -8.32 -11.56
CA ILE A 85 12.19 -7.22 -12.00
C ILE A 85 13.66 -7.63 -11.89
N LYS A 86 14.08 -8.18 -10.74
CA LYS A 86 15.46 -8.64 -10.50
C LYS A 86 15.90 -9.75 -11.47
N ASN A 87 14.97 -10.63 -11.86
CA ASN A 87 15.19 -11.69 -12.83
C ASN A 87 15.14 -11.20 -14.29
N LYS A 88 14.93 -9.90 -14.52
CA LYS A 88 14.84 -9.28 -15.84
C LYS A 88 13.76 -9.90 -16.72
N ASN A 89 12.62 -10.23 -16.11
CA ASN A 89 11.45 -10.68 -16.86
C ASN A 89 11.03 -9.60 -17.87
N GLY A 90 10.41 -10.02 -18.97
CA GLY A 90 9.94 -9.10 -20.01
C GLY A 90 8.87 -8.15 -19.47
N VAL A 91 8.83 -6.92 -20.00
CA VAL A 91 7.93 -5.86 -19.51
C VAL A 91 6.46 -6.25 -19.54
N ALA A 92 6.02 -7.07 -20.50
CA ALA A 92 4.64 -7.57 -20.51
C ALA A 92 4.28 -8.32 -19.20
N ALA A 93 5.16 -9.21 -18.73
CA ALA A 93 4.94 -9.99 -17.51
C ALA A 93 5.10 -9.17 -16.22
N LEU A 94 5.87 -8.07 -16.27
CA LEU A 94 5.97 -7.10 -15.17
C LEU A 94 4.71 -6.24 -15.09
N MET A 95 4.23 -5.78 -16.24
CA MET A 95 3.04 -4.95 -16.36
C MET A 95 1.76 -5.70 -15.99
N GLU A 96 1.67 -6.99 -16.32
CA GLU A 96 0.55 -7.84 -15.89
C GLU A 96 0.43 -7.89 -14.36
N LEU A 97 1.52 -8.17 -13.64
CA LEU A 97 1.51 -8.21 -12.18
C LEU A 97 1.34 -6.81 -11.56
N TYR A 98 1.94 -5.78 -12.17
CA TYR A 98 1.69 -4.40 -11.76
C TYR A 98 0.20 -4.08 -11.84
N GLN A 99 -0.46 -4.38 -12.96
CA GLN A 99 -1.89 -4.10 -13.16
C GLN A 99 -2.77 -4.86 -12.17
N GLU A 100 -2.45 -6.12 -11.88
CA GLU A 100 -3.18 -6.89 -10.87
C GLU A 100 -3.16 -6.22 -9.50
N ILE A 101 -2.00 -5.70 -9.08
CA ILE A 101 -1.86 -4.99 -7.79
C ILE A 101 -2.52 -3.61 -7.86
N ASP A 102 -2.39 -2.91 -8.99
CA ASP A 102 -2.96 -1.58 -9.24
C ASP A 102 -4.49 -1.61 -9.17
N GLU A 103 -5.14 -2.62 -9.74
CA GLU A 103 -6.59 -2.83 -9.67
C GLU A 103 -7.08 -3.05 -8.23
N GLU A 104 -6.33 -3.79 -7.41
CA GLU A 104 -6.65 -3.90 -5.98
C GLU A 104 -6.51 -2.57 -5.25
N LEU A 105 -5.45 -1.81 -5.55
CA LEU A 105 -5.23 -0.50 -4.95
C LEU A 105 -6.33 0.49 -5.34
N ASP A 106 -6.81 0.49 -6.58
CA ASP A 106 -7.92 1.33 -7.03
C ASP A 106 -9.19 1.15 -6.17
N HIS A 107 -9.41 -0.05 -5.64
CA HIS A 107 -10.50 -0.34 -4.70
C HIS A 107 -10.19 0.06 -3.25
N LEU A 108 -8.92 -0.07 -2.83
CA LEU A 108 -8.51 0.14 -1.43
C LEU A 108 -8.17 1.60 -1.12
N ILE A 109 -7.64 2.38 -2.07
CA ILE A 109 -7.29 3.79 -1.86
C ILE A 109 -8.49 4.62 -1.38
N PRO A 110 -9.70 4.52 -1.99
CA PRO A 110 -10.88 5.21 -1.47
C PRO A 110 -11.22 4.84 -0.02
N VAL A 111 -11.01 3.57 0.35
CA VAL A 111 -11.22 3.08 1.73
C VAL A 111 -10.23 3.72 2.68
N LEU A 112 -8.93 3.72 2.35
CA LEU A 112 -7.89 4.36 3.17
C LEU A 112 -8.17 5.85 3.38
N ILE A 113 -8.61 6.56 2.33
CA ILE A 113 -8.96 7.98 2.41
C ILE A 113 -10.17 8.19 3.34
N ALA A 114 -11.23 7.39 3.18
CA ALA A 114 -12.43 7.50 3.99
C ALA A 114 -12.16 7.19 5.46
N GLU A 115 -11.44 6.09 5.73
CA GLU A 115 -11.08 5.67 7.08
C GLU A 115 -10.10 6.64 7.73
N GLY A 116 -9.08 7.12 7.00
CA GLY A 116 -8.13 8.11 7.51
C GLY A 116 -8.83 9.40 7.95
N LYS A 117 -9.79 9.90 7.16
CA LYS A 117 -10.63 11.06 7.52
C LYS A 117 -11.52 10.77 8.73
N ARG A 118 -12.14 9.59 8.79
CA ARG A 118 -13.03 9.20 9.89
C ARG A 118 -12.26 9.09 11.20
N LEU A 119 -11.07 8.49 11.17
CA LEU A 119 -10.22 8.27 12.33
C LEU A 119 -9.59 9.58 12.85
N SER A 120 -9.17 10.48 11.96
CA SER A 120 -8.61 11.78 12.37
C SER A 120 -9.65 12.74 12.96
N ALA A 121 -10.94 12.53 12.66
CA ALA A 121 -12.05 13.30 13.24
C ALA A 121 -12.48 12.82 14.64
N ILE A 122 -11.90 11.73 15.16
CA ILE A 122 -12.16 11.26 16.52
C ILE A 122 -11.36 12.16 17.47
N GLU A 123 -12.05 13.08 18.14
CA GLU A 123 -11.41 13.90 19.18
C GLU A 123 -10.85 12.99 20.30
N PRO A 124 -9.62 13.23 20.78
CA PRO A 124 -9.15 12.59 21.99
C PRO A 124 -10.10 12.99 23.11
N GLY A 125 -10.77 12.00 23.72
CA GLY A 125 -11.75 12.23 24.76
C GLY A 125 -11.19 13.16 25.84
N VAL A 126 -11.87 14.29 26.05
CA VAL A 126 -11.65 15.24 27.15
C VAL A 126 -11.85 14.55 28.49
#